data_AF-A0A970GBR5-F1
#
_entry.id   AF-A0A970GBR5-F1
#
_cell.length_a   1.000
_cell.length_b   1.000
_cell.length_c   1.000
_cell.angle_alpha   90.00
_cell.angle_beta   90.00
_cell.angle_gamma   90.00
#
_symmetry.space_group_name_H-M   'P 1'
#
loop_
_entity.id
_entity.type
_entity.pdbx_description
1 polymer ?
#
loop_
_entity_poly.entity_id
_entity_poly.type
_entity_poly.pdbx_seq_one_letter_code
_entity_poly.pdbx_strand_id
1 'polypeptide(L)'
;MIIALFLDIMKRITVLLLGLFLACNFFAIARQDSPQQQPLYSANVVKIKLSQDAVNRAQLPNNAYETREKTNFNELDQLFALNGIKSITRAHIAAKDQKWVQDTGFDRWFLVHLNGIKSVE
;
A
#
# COMPACT_ATOMS: atom_id res chain seq x y z
N MET A 1 32.73 -16.05 53.00
CA MET A 1 33.02 -17.10 52.00
C MET A 1 31.79 -17.53 51.21
N ILE A 2 30.65 -17.82 51.86
CA ILE A 2 29.39 -18.25 51.21
C ILE A 2 28.82 -17.20 50.23
N ILE A 3 28.86 -15.90 50.59
CA ILE A 3 28.34 -14.81 49.73
C ILE A 3 29.15 -14.66 48.43
N ALA A 4 30.47 -14.85 48.47
CA ALA A 4 31.33 -14.76 47.30
C ALA A 4 31.12 -15.94 46.33
N LEU A 5 30.87 -17.14 46.87
CA LEU A 5 30.50 -18.32 46.09
C LEU A 5 29.15 -18.13 45.39
N PHE A 6 28.17 -17.56 46.11
CA PHE A 6 26.84 -17.28 45.56
C PHE A 6 26.86 -16.22 44.45
N LEU A 7 27.70 -15.19 44.61
CA LEU A 7 27.88 -14.14 43.60
C LEU A 7 28.53 -14.68 42.32
N ASP A 8 29.48 -15.61 42.43
CA ASP A 8 30.09 -16.28 41.27
C ASP A 8 29.09 -17.16 40.51
N ILE A 9 28.25 -17.90 41.24
CA ILE A 9 27.18 -18.71 40.66
C ILE A 9 26.15 -17.83 39.93
N MET A 10 25.71 -16.72 40.54
CA MET A 10 24.78 -15.79 39.89
C MET A 10 25.36 -15.17 38.61
N LYS A 11 26.64 -14.79 38.60
CA LYS A 11 27.32 -14.27 37.39
C LYS A 11 27.33 -15.29 36.25
N ARG A 12 27.63 -16.55 36.54
CA ARG A 12 27.62 -17.63 35.54
C ARG A 12 26.22 -17.84 34.96
N ILE A 13 25.19 -17.81 35.80
CA ILE A 13 23.79 -17.92 35.36
C ILE A 13 23.40 -16.73 34.48
N THR A 14 23.78 -15.50 34.84
CA THR A 14 23.51 -14.31 34.02
C THR A 14 24.19 -14.39 32.65
N VAL A 15 25.44 -14.87 32.60
CA VAL A 15 26.17 -15.05 31.33
C VAL A 15 25.51 -16.13 30.47
N LEU A 16 25.04 -17.23 31.05
CA LEU A 16 24.31 -18.28 30.34
C LEU A 16 22.96 -17.77 29.78
N LEU A 17 22.21 -17.01 30.57
CA LEU A 17 20.94 -16.41 30.12
C LEU A 17 21.15 -15.40 28.99
N LEU A 18 22.22 -14.59 29.07
CA LEU A 18 22.58 -13.65 28.01
C LEU A 18 22.97 -14.38 26.71
N GLY A 19 23.77 -15.45 26.83
CA GLY A 19 24.14 -16.29 25.69
C GLY A 19 22.95 -16.96 25.03
N LEU A 20 22.01 -17.48 25.83
CA LEU A 20 20.77 -18.09 25.33
C LEU A 20 19.88 -17.05 24.63
N PHE A 21 19.75 -15.85 25.22
CA PHE A 21 18.98 -14.76 24.62
C PHE A 21 19.57 -14.33 23.27
N LEU A 22 20.90 -14.19 23.18
CA LEU A 22 21.59 -13.89 21.94
C LEU A 22 21.39 -15.00 20.89
N ALA A 23 21.43 -16.27 21.29
CA ALA A 23 21.19 -17.41 20.41
C ALA A 23 19.76 -17.40 19.81
N CYS A 24 18.75 -17.02 20.60
CA CYS A 24 17.36 -16.92 20.13
C CYS A 24 17.15 -15.84 19.06
N ASN A 25 17.96 -14.78 19.05
CA ASN A 25 17.82 -13.68 18.08
C ASN A 25 18.32 -14.05 16.67
N PHE A 26 19.13 -15.10 16.52
CA PHE A 26 19.60 -15.55 15.19
C PHE A 26 18.48 -16.17 14.33
N PHE A 27 17.37 -16.60 14.92
CA PHE A 27 16.25 -17.20 14.18
C PHE A 27 15.27 -16.19 13.58
N ALA A 28 15.51 -14.88 13.73
CA ALA A 28 14.77 -13.82 13.06
C ALA A 28 15.28 -13.54 11.63
N ILE A 29 15.70 -14.58 10.91
CA ILE A 29 15.94 -14.46 9.47
C ILE A 29 14.56 -14.25 8.84
N ALA A 30 14.33 -13.05 8.31
CA ALA A 30 13.18 -12.76 7.46
C ALA A 30 13.17 -13.84 6.37
N ARG A 31 12.23 -14.77 6.48
CA ARG A 31 12.00 -15.81 5.47
C ARG A 31 11.66 -15.04 4.21
N GLN A 32 12.64 -14.88 3.33
CA GLN A 32 12.45 -14.26 2.04
C GLN A 32 11.71 -15.33 1.26
N ASP A 33 10.37 -15.29 1.33
CA ASP A 33 9.52 -16.16 0.54
C ASP A 33 10.08 -16.14 -0.88
N SER A 34 10.34 -17.33 -1.42
CA SER A 34 10.82 -17.51 -2.80
C SER A 34 10.05 -16.56 -3.68
N PRO A 35 10.70 -15.77 -4.57
CA PRO A 35 10.00 -14.74 -5.32
C PRO A 35 8.90 -15.42 -6.13
N GLN A 36 7.67 -15.40 -5.61
CA GLN A 36 6.50 -15.58 -6.41
C GLN A 36 6.67 -14.56 -7.52
N GLN A 37 6.71 -15.02 -8.78
CA GLN A 37 6.84 -14.15 -9.93
C GLN A 37 5.75 -13.09 -9.82
N GLN A 38 6.12 -11.92 -9.30
CA GLN A 38 5.18 -10.84 -9.13
C GLN A 38 4.79 -10.43 -10.54
N PRO A 39 3.50 -10.46 -10.89
CA PRO A 39 3.10 -10.13 -12.24
C PRO A 39 3.56 -8.70 -12.55
N LEU A 40 4.07 -8.48 -13.76
CA LEU A 40 4.54 -7.17 -14.22
C LEU A 40 3.43 -6.10 -14.13
N TYR A 41 2.18 -6.53 -14.22
CA TYR A 41 1.00 -5.68 -14.13
C TYR A 41 0.00 -6.23 -13.12
N SER A 42 -0.81 -5.34 -12.55
CA SER A 42 -1.93 -5.76 -11.73
C SER A 42 -3.03 -6.32 -12.63
N ALA A 43 -3.55 -7.51 -12.29
CA ALA A 43 -4.62 -8.17 -13.04
C ALA A 43 -5.94 -7.37 -13.04
N ASN A 44 -6.13 -6.48 -12.06
CA ASN A 44 -7.42 -5.84 -11.78
C ASN A 44 -7.32 -4.34 -11.44
N VAL A 45 -6.18 -3.70 -11.68
CA VAL A 45 -6.02 -2.26 -11.41
C VAL A 45 -5.46 -1.55 -12.63
N VAL A 46 -6.19 -0.54 -13.09
CA VAL A 46 -5.74 0.35 -14.17
C VAL A 46 -5.44 1.72 -13.59
N LYS A 47 -4.27 2.27 -13.92
CA LYS A 47 -3.91 3.66 -13.60
C LYS A 47 -4.28 4.56 -14.77
N ILE A 48 -5.16 5.53 -14.52
CA ILE A 48 -5.62 6.49 -15.54
C ILE A 48 -5.23 7.92 -15.15
N LYS A 49 -4.86 8.74 -16.13
CA LYS A 49 -4.71 10.19 -15.97
C LYS A 49 -5.90 10.88 -16.58
N LEU A 50 -6.54 11.77 -15.83
CA LEU A 50 -7.68 12.54 -16.31
C LEU A 50 -7.28 13.96 -16.72
N SER A 51 -8.02 14.51 -17.67
CA SER A 51 -7.96 15.93 -18.01
C SER A 51 -8.54 16.76 -16.86
N GLN A 52 -8.19 18.05 -16.81
CA GLN A 52 -8.74 18.95 -15.80
C GLN A 52 -10.28 19.03 -15.91
N ASP A 53 -10.81 19.09 -17.13
CA ASP A 53 -12.25 19.13 -17.35
C ASP A 53 -12.96 17.87 -16.87
N ALA A 54 -12.35 16.69 -17.08
CA ALA A 54 -12.92 15.43 -16.60
C ALA A 54 -12.96 15.39 -15.07
N VAL A 55 -11.90 15.83 -14.39
CA VAL A 55 -11.86 15.91 -12.92
C VAL A 55 -12.88 16.93 -12.39
N ASN A 56 -13.05 18.06 -13.05
CA ASN A 56 -13.99 19.09 -12.62
C ASN A 56 -15.47 18.65 -12.78
N ARG A 57 -15.76 17.81 -13.78
CA ARG A 57 -17.12 17.33 -14.07
C ARG A 57 -17.49 16.09 -13.27
N ALA A 58 -16.53 15.22 -12.99
CA ALA A 58 -16.76 13.99 -12.26
C ALA A 58 -16.64 14.24 -10.74
N GLN A 59 -17.55 13.69 -9.94
CA GLN A 59 -17.43 13.74 -8.47
C GLN A 59 -16.45 12.68 -7.97
N LEU A 60 -15.18 12.84 -8.37
CA LEU A 60 -14.11 11.92 -8.02
C LEU A 60 -13.68 12.08 -6.55
N PRO A 61 -12.99 11.08 -5.99
CA PRO A 61 -12.41 11.21 -4.66
C PRO A 61 -11.44 12.39 -4.61
N ASN A 62 -11.57 13.23 -3.58
CA ASN A 62 -10.80 14.47 -3.44
C ASN A 62 -9.61 14.27 -2.51
N ASN A 63 -9.69 13.36 -1.55
CA ASN A 63 -8.58 13.10 -0.65
C ASN A 63 -7.66 12.01 -1.21
N ALA A 64 -6.39 12.07 -0.83
CA ALA A 64 -5.43 11.02 -1.19
C ALA A 64 -5.91 9.67 -0.67
N TYR A 65 -5.87 8.64 -1.50
CA TYR A 65 -6.33 7.28 -1.17
C TYR A 65 -7.81 7.18 -0.82
N GLU A 66 -8.60 8.22 -1.04
CA GLU A 66 -10.06 8.12 -0.94
C GLU A 66 -10.55 7.25 -2.09
N THR A 67 -11.39 6.27 -1.73
CA THR A 67 -11.98 5.31 -2.64
C THR A 67 -13.47 5.57 -2.73
N ARG A 68 -14.01 5.52 -3.95
CA ARG A 68 -15.45 5.57 -4.21
C ARG A 68 -15.87 4.42 -5.10
N GLU A 69 -16.97 3.78 -4.76
CA GLU A 69 -17.58 2.73 -5.59
C GLU A 69 -18.44 3.31 -6.72
N LYS A 70 -18.94 4.53 -6.52
CA LYS A 70 -19.75 5.27 -7.48
C LYS A 70 -19.21 6.68 -7.66
N THR A 71 -19.35 7.19 -8.87
CA THR A 71 -19.00 8.55 -9.26
C THR A 71 -20.16 9.53 -9.08
N ASN A 72 -21.36 9.05 -8.73
CA ASN A 72 -22.63 9.80 -8.65
C ASN A 72 -23.01 10.50 -9.95
N PHE A 73 -22.42 10.06 -11.06
CA PHE A 73 -22.72 10.51 -12.41
C PHE A 73 -23.27 9.31 -13.16
N ASN A 74 -24.55 9.36 -13.53
CA ASN A 74 -25.32 8.18 -13.94
C ASN A 74 -24.67 7.46 -15.14
N GLU A 75 -24.17 8.23 -16.10
CA GLU A 75 -23.49 7.73 -17.29
C GLU A 75 -22.18 7.01 -16.94
N LEU A 76 -21.40 7.57 -16.02
CA LEU A 76 -20.15 6.95 -15.56
C LEU A 76 -20.42 5.70 -14.73
N ASP A 77 -21.44 5.73 -13.87
CA ASP A 77 -21.81 4.58 -13.03
C ASP A 77 -22.37 3.43 -13.90
N GLN A 78 -23.10 3.73 -14.97
CA GLN A 78 -23.51 2.75 -15.97
C GLN A 78 -22.30 2.17 -16.71
N LEU A 79 -21.36 3.01 -17.14
CA LEU A 79 -20.12 2.54 -17.76
C LEU A 79 -19.29 1.70 -16.78
N PHE A 80 -19.27 2.04 -15.50
CA PHE A 80 -18.58 1.27 -14.46
C PHE A 80 -19.19 -0.12 -14.35
N ALA A 81 -20.52 -0.20 -14.24
CA ALA A 81 -21.23 -1.48 -14.20
C ALA A 81 -20.98 -2.33 -15.45
N LEU A 82 -21.07 -1.75 -16.66
CA LEU A 82 -20.86 -2.45 -17.92
C LEU A 82 -19.41 -2.94 -18.11
N ASN A 83 -18.44 -2.19 -17.59
CA ASN A 83 -17.01 -2.52 -17.74
C ASN A 83 -16.43 -3.26 -16.54
N GLY A 84 -17.25 -3.63 -15.56
CA GLY A 84 -16.80 -4.34 -14.37
C GLY A 84 -15.90 -3.50 -13.48
N ILE A 85 -16.04 -2.18 -13.46
CA ILE A 85 -15.34 -1.31 -12.52
C ILE A 85 -16.04 -1.43 -11.17
N LYS A 86 -15.25 -1.78 -10.15
CA LYS A 86 -15.69 -1.91 -8.76
C LYS A 86 -15.56 -0.60 -7.99
N SER A 87 -14.45 0.11 -8.18
CA SER A 87 -14.18 1.35 -7.47
C SER A 87 -13.09 2.19 -8.15
N ILE A 88 -13.03 3.45 -7.76
CA ILE A 88 -12.01 4.40 -8.17
C ILE A 88 -11.35 5.04 -6.94
N THR A 89 -10.03 5.12 -6.97
CA THR A 89 -9.20 5.63 -5.86
C THR A 89 -8.32 6.75 -6.34
N ARG A 90 -8.18 7.84 -5.57
CA ARG A 90 -7.20 8.90 -5.89
C ARG A 90 -5.78 8.43 -5.59
N ALA A 91 -4.90 8.47 -6.58
CA ALA A 91 -3.58 7.85 -6.50
C ALA A 91 -2.50 8.73 -5.83
N HIS A 92 -2.74 10.03 -5.66
CA HIS A 92 -1.71 10.98 -5.23
C HIS A 92 -2.08 11.80 -4.00
N ILE A 93 -1.03 12.14 -3.25
CA ILE A 93 -1.01 13.13 -2.18
C ILE A 93 -0.81 14.52 -2.81
N ALA A 94 -1.43 15.54 -2.23
CA ALA A 94 -1.25 16.93 -2.66
C ALA A 94 0.24 17.33 -2.59
N ALA A 95 0.79 17.81 -3.71
CA ALA A 95 2.14 18.38 -3.71
C ALA A 95 2.13 19.79 -3.12
N LYS A 96 3.26 20.21 -2.55
CA LYS A 96 3.41 21.56 -1.98
C LYS A 96 3.35 22.65 -3.05
N ASP A 97 3.94 22.39 -4.23
CA ASP A 97 3.94 23.33 -5.34
C ASP A 97 2.65 23.19 -6.17
N GLN A 98 1.70 24.06 -5.87
CA GLN A 98 0.40 24.09 -6.56
C GLN A 98 0.52 24.55 -8.02
N LYS A 99 1.50 25.41 -8.35
CA LYS A 99 1.70 25.87 -9.72
C LYS A 99 2.18 24.73 -10.61
N TRP A 100 3.17 23.97 -10.13
CA TRP A 100 3.64 22.78 -10.83
C TRP A 100 2.54 21.72 -10.98
N VAL A 101 1.69 21.53 -9.97
CA VAL A 101 0.55 20.61 -10.07
C VAL A 101 -0.44 21.06 -11.15
N GLN A 102 -0.77 22.35 -11.21
CA GLN A 102 -1.66 22.87 -12.25
C GLN A 102 -1.06 22.69 -13.64
N ASP A 103 0.22 23.00 -13.81
CA ASP A 103 0.93 22.94 -15.09
C ASP A 103 1.10 21.48 -15.58
N THR A 104 1.34 20.51 -14.67
CA THR A 104 1.59 19.09 -15.03
C THR A 104 0.38 18.17 -14.91
N GLY A 105 -0.62 18.53 -14.11
CA GLY A 105 -1.72 17.66 -13.72
C GLY A 105 -1.32 16.46 -12.89
N PHE A 106 -0.30 16.61 -12.04
CA PHE A 106 0.26 15.52 -11.26
C PHE A 106 -0.76 14.86 -10.32
N ASP A 107 -1.75 15.61 -9.83
CA ASP A 107 -2.72 15.15 -8.85
C ASP A 107 -3.97 14.50 -9.46
N ARG A 108 -4.03 14.39 -10.80
CA ARG A 108 -5.16 13.86 -11.60
C ARG A 108 -5.00 12.40 -12.01
N TRP A 109 -4.20 11.63 -11.29
CA TRP A 109 -4.15 10.18 -11.48
C TRP A 109 -5.09 9.46 -10.52
N PHE A 110 -5.78 8.48 -11.08
CA PHE A 110 -6.74 7.64 -10.39
C PHE A 110 -6.43 6.17 -10.67
N LEU A 111 -6.67 5.33 -9.67
CA LEU A 111 -6.62 3.88 -9.78
C LEU A 111 -8.05 3.38 -9.93
N VAL A 112 -8.30 2.66 -11.01
CA VAL A 112 -9.59 2.02 -11.29
C VAL A 112 -9.46 0.54 -10.95
N HIS A 113 -10.24 0.09 -10.00
CA HIS A 113 -10.29 -1.31 -9.57
C HIS A 113 -11.36 -2.05 -10.35
N LEU A 114 -10.99 -3.17 -10.94
CA LEU A 114 -11.88 -4.05 -11.69
C LEU A 114 -12.37 -5.19 -10.79
N ASN A 115 -13.59 -5.64 -11.04
CA ASN A 115 -14.26 -6.72 -10.30
C ASN A 115 -13.89 -8.13 -10.81
N GLY A 116 -13.06 -8.23 -11.86
CA GLY A 116 -12.64 -9.49 -12.47
C GLY A 116 -13.49 -9.98 -13.64
N ILE A 117 -14.59 -9.29 -13.99
CA ILE A 117 -15.35 -9.57 -15.23
C ILE A 117 -14.52 -9.19 -16.47
N LYS A 118 -13.67 -8.16 -16.33
CA LYS A 118 -12.64 -7.79 -17.31
C LYS A 118 -11.29 -7.76 -16.57
N SER A 119 -10.28 -8.44 -17.11
CA SER A 119 -8.90 -8.39 -16.62
C SER A 119 -8.06 -7.46 -17.49
N VAL A 120 -6.97 -6.96 -16.90
CA VAL A 120 -5.92 -6.23 -17.62
C VAL A 120 -4.82 -7.25 -17.92
N GLU A 121 -4.93 -7.91 -19.07
CA GLU A 121 -3.91 -8.82 -19.62
C GLU A 121 -3.28 -8.21 -20.89
#